data_AF-A0A419FA15-F1
#
_entry.id   AF-A0A419FA15-F1
#
_cell.length_a   1.000
_cell.length_b   1.000
_cell.length_c   1.000
_cell.angle_alpha   90.00
_cell.angle_beta   90.00
_cell.angle_gamma   90.00
#
_symmetry.space_group_name_H-M   'P 1'
#
loop_
_entity.id
_entity.type
_entity.pdbx_description
1 polymer ?
#
loop_
_entity_poly.entity_id
_entity_poly.type
_entity_poly.pdbx_seq_one_letter_code
_entity_poly.pdbx_strand_id
1 'polypeptide(L)'
;MIVTILLLIPLCLWAQEFPFVQEYDTIPVTLGEWQPPVSWTTGMSFSYPAFGDLDSDGDWDLLVGNIQNELYLFLNQGSPIQAQFTWGDIGLLGLDTVRSWVNPEWCDLDGDGDEDLLLADEPSLPKLYRNESTPGQVSFILADDSLTGPTWVATLATVDIDADGDFDLFSGNQYGRLHFFQNFGTPQQYTFQQVTNYFAAIDVGSFSEPVFCDIDSDGDFDLFVGNYSGRIWYYRNDGTPQQYSFTLVS
;
A
#
# COMPACT_ATOMS: atom_id res chain seq x y z
N MET A 1 36.56 37.88 42.33
CA MET A 1 35.43 37.75 41.40
C MET A 1 36.00 37.28 40.08
N ILE A 2 36.02 35.95 39.87
CA ILE A 2 36.53 35.33 38.63
C ILE A 2 35.29 35.03 37.79
N VAL A 3 35.23 35.62 36.59
CA VAL A 3 34.15 35.39 35.63
C VAL A 3 34.56 34.20 34.75
N THR A 4 33.81 33.11 34.86
CA THR A 4 33.94 31.95 33.97
C THR A 4 33.12 32.23 32.71
N ILE A 5 33.78 32.36 31.55
CA ILE A 5 33.12 32.45 30.24
C ILE A 5 32.99 31.02 29.71
N LEU A 6 31.77 30.50 29.69
CA LEU A 6 31.42 29.25 28.98
C LEU A 6 31.26 29.56 27.49
N LEU A 7 32.24 29.12 26.69
CA LEU A 7 32.13 29.10 25.23
C LEU A 7 31.28 27.89 24.82
N LEU A 8 30.05 28.15 24.36
CA LEU A 8 29.23 27.18 23.65
C LEU A 8 29.77 27.05 22.22
N ILE A 9 30.44 25.94 21.93
CA ILE A 9 30.80 25.56 20.56
C ILE A 9 29.57 24.87 19.95
N PRO A 10 29.09 25.27 18.76
CA PRO A 10 28.02 24.55 18.09
C PRO A 10 28.57 23.18 17.65
N LEU A 11 27.93 22.11 18.11
CA LEU A 11 28.10 20.78 17.55
C LEU A 11 27.50 20.81 16.13
N CYS A 12 28.34 21.04 15.12
CA CYS A 12 28.00 20.67 13.75
C CYS A 12 27.89 19.15 13.70
N LEU A 13 26.67 18.64 13.78
CA LEU A 13 26.34 17.29 13.32
C LEU A 13 26.50 17.31 11.80
N TRP A 14 27.55 16.68 11.29
CA TRP A 14 27.67 16.40 9.88
C TRP A 14 26.61 15.34 9.55
N ALA A 15 25.79 15.58 8.53
CA ALA A 15 24.95 14.53 7.98
C ALA A 15 25.87 13.37 7.57
N GLN A 16 25.60 12.18 8.09
CA GLN A 16 26.32 10.98 7.68
C GLN A 16 25.98 10.71 6.22
N GLU A 17 26.94 10.88 5.33
CA GLU A 17 26.81 10.39 3.96
C GLU A 17 26.81 8.86 4.03
N PHE A 18 25.66 8.24 3.76
CA PHE A 18 25.58 6.81 3.50
C PHE A 18 25.95 6.60 2.03
N PRO A 19 27.11 6.01 1.71
CA PRO A 19 27.34 5.56 0.35
C PRO A 19 26.26 4.53 0.03
N PHE A 20 25.47 4.76 -1.01
CA PHE A 20 24.59 3.73 -1.53
C PHE A 20 25.46 2.62 -2.11
N VAL A 21 25.62 1.55 -1.34
CA VAL A 21 26.24 0.32 -1.80
C VAL A 21 25.08 -0.60 -2.16
N GLN A 22 25.00 -0.99 -3.43
CA GLN A 22 24.14 -2.11 -3.81
C GLN A 22 24.75 -3.38 -3.22
N GLU A 23 24.28 -3.75 -2.03
CA GLU A 23 24.60 -5.03 -1.41
C GLU A 23 23.54 -6.04 -1.84
N TYR A 24 23.98 -7.19 -2.33
CA TYR A 24 23.08 -8.33 -2.57
C TYR A 24 22.91 -9.06 -1.23
N ASP A 25 22.16 -8.46 -0.32
CA ASP A 25 21.70 -9.20 0.85
C ASP A 25 20.62 -10.18 0.40
N THR A 26 20.84 -11.46 0.63
CA THR A 26 19.86 -12.49 0.31
C THR A 26 18.95 -12.66 1.52
N ILE A 27 17.86 -11.89 1.57
CA ILE A 27 16.73 -12.28 2.42
C ILE A 27 16.27 -13.65 1.90
N PRO A 28 16.41 -14.72 2.69
CA PRO A 28 16.15 -16.06 2.21
C PRO A 28 14.65 -16.26 1.95
N VAL A 29 14.35 -16.98 0.88
CA VAL A 29 13.01 -17.55 0.64
C VAL A 29 13.17 -19.05 0.48
N THR A 30 12.35 -19.85 1.16
CA THR A 30 12.38 -21.33 1.09
C THR A 30 11.09 -21.94 0.57
N LEU A 31 11.23 -23.04 -0.17
CA LEU A 31 10.16 -23.96 -0.58
C LEU A 31 10.48 -25.33 0.00
N GLY A 32 9.97 -25.62 1.20
CA GLY A 32 10.44 -26.76 1.98
C GLY A 32 11.94 -26.63 2.28
N GLU A 33 12.75 -27.61 1.89
CA GLU A 33 14.22 -27.58 2.10
C GLU A 33 14.99 -26.85 0.98
N TRP A 34 14.32 -26.41 -0.10
CA TRP A 34 14.97 -25.78 -1.24
C TRP A 34 14.96 -24.25 -1.14
N GLN A 35 16.12 -23.62 -1.38
CA GLN A 35 16.25 -22.16 -1.56
C GLN A 35 16.51 -21.83 -3.03
N PRO A 36 15.67 -21.00 -3.67
CA PRO A 36 15.92 -20.56 -5.04
C PRO A 36 17.22 -19.75 -5.13
N PRO A 37 18.04 -19.92 -6.19
CA PRO A 37 19.24 -19.11 -6.40
C PRO A 37 18.97 -17.61 -6.54
N VAL A 38 17.74 -17.24 -6.90
CA VAL A 38 17.27 -15.86 -6.98
C VAL A 38 15.85 -15.80 -6.39
N SER A 39 15.80 -15.71 -5.06
CA SER A 39 14.59 -15.86 -4.23
C SER A 39 13.42 -14.94 -4.60
N TRP A 40 13.70 -13.81 -5.26
CA TRP A 40 12.74 -12.72 -5.50
C TRP A 40 12.47 -12.40 -6.98
N THR A 41 13.14 -13.06 -7.94
CA THR A 41 13.08 -12.67 -9.37
C THR A 41 12.33 -13.65 -10.25
N THR A 42 11.41 -14.44 -9.71
CA THR A 42 10.66 -15.41 -10.50
C THR A 42 9.58 -14.71 -11.32
N GLY A 43 9.92 -14.16 -12.48
CA GLY A 43 9.07 -14.07 -13.68
C GLY A 43 7.64 -13.51 -13.56
N MET A 44 7.28 -12.80 -12.49
CA MET A 44 5.95 -12.24 -12.31
C MET A 44 5.75 -11.09 -13.31
N SER A 45 4.78 -11.22 -14.20
CA SER A 45 4.40 -10.13 -15.11
C SER A 45 3.55 -9.14 -14.33
N PHE A 46 4.00 -7.88 -14.25
CA PHE A 46 3.26 -6.77 -13.59
C PHE A 46 2.82 -7.16 -12.17
N SER A 47 3.81 -7.27 -11.27
CA SER A 47 3.61 -7.65 -9.87
C SER A 47 3.14 -6.46 -9.03
N TYR A 48 2.19 -6.72 -8.12
CA TYR A 48 1.66 -5.78 -7.14
C TYR A 48 1.98 -6.30 -5.73
N PRO A 49 3.15 -5.94 -5.17
CA PRO A 49 3.50 -6.33 -3.81
C PRO A 49 2.77 -5.45 -2.78
N ALA A 50 2.27 -6.08 -1.73
CA ALA A 50 1.66 -5.41 -0.58
C ALA A 50 2.14 -6.09 0.71
N PHE A 51 2.74 -5.31 1.61
CA PHE A 51 3.18 -5.79 2.92
C PHE A 51 2.07 -5.59 3.96
N GLY A 52 1.83 -6.61 4.78
CA GLY A 52 0.84 -6.61 5.87
C GLY A 52 1.32 -7.56 6.98
N ASP A 53 0.84 -7.43 8.22
CA ASP A 53 1.04 -8.45 9.28
C ASP A 53 -0.12 -9.46 9.19
N LEU A 54 0.05 -10.54 8.44
CA LEU A 54 -1.05 -11.43 8.05
C LEU A 54 -1.35 -12.49 9.10
N ASP A 55 -0.38 -12.84 9.95
CA ASP A 55 -0.56 -13.81 11.01
C ASP A 55 -0.53 -13.20 12.43
N SER A 56 -0.50 -11.87 12.52
CA SER A 56 -0.54 -11.08 13.76
C SER A 56 0.62 -11.39 14.71
N ASP A 57 1.80 -11.71 14.17
CA ASP A 57 3.01 -11.99 14.96
C ASP A 57 3.91 -10.76 15.16
N GLY A 58 3.54 -9.63 14.55
CA GLY A 58 4.21 -8.34 14.69
C GLY A 58 5.37 -8.14 13.72
N ASP A 59 5.53 -9.02 12.73
CA ASP A 59 6.43 -8.82 11.60
C ASP A 59 5.68 -8.70 10.26
N TRP A 60 6.35 -8.14 9.24
CA TRP A 60 5.71 -7.88 7.96
C TRP A 60 5.80 -9.11 7.06
N ASP A 61 4.64 -9.63 6.68
CA ASP A 61 4.45 -10.60 5.60
C ASP A 61 4.27 -9.90 4.25
N LEU A 62 4.29 -10.67 3.16
CA LEU A 62 4.17 -10.14 1.81
C LEU A 62 3.12 -10.92 1.00
N LEU A 63 2.20 -10.18 0.42
CA LEU A 63 1.26 -10.66 -0.59
C LEU A 63 1.60 -10.03 -1.94
N VAL A 64 1.71 -10.84 -3.00
CA VAL A 64 2.04 -10.35 -4.35
C VAL A 64 1.00 -10.80 -5.34
N GLY A 65 0.21 -9.86 -5.86
CA GLY A 65 -0.70 -10.10 -6.97
C GLY A 65 0.00 -9.93 -8.32
N ASN A 66 -0.61 -10.46 -9.39
CA ASN A 66 -0.13 -10.24 -10.74
C ASN A 66 -1.26 -10.16 -11.79
N ILE A 67 -0.91 -9.92 -13.04
CA ILE A 67 -1.89 -9.82 -14.13
C ILE A 67 -2.40 -11.16 -14.67
N GLN A 68 -1.81 -12.28 -14.24
CA GLN A 68 -2.05 -13.64 -14.74
C GLN A 68 -2.96 -14.47 -13.81
N ASN A 69 -3.67 -13.80 -12.90
CA ASN A 69 -4.58 -14.40 -11.91
C ASN A 69 -3.85 -15.17 -10.81
N GLU A 70 -2.61 -14.80 -10.52
CA GLU A 70 -1.83 -15.42 -9.47
C GLU A 70 -1.67 -14.46 -8.31
N LEU A 71 -1.72 -15.03 -7.12
CA LEU A 71 -1.48 -14.37 -5.86
C LEU A 71 -0.48 -15.23 -5.10
N TYR A 72 0.56 -14.60 -4.61
CA TYR A 72 1.68 -15.27 -3.94
C TYR A 72 1.77 -14.75 -2.53
N LEU A 73 1.65 -15.67 -1.57
CA LEU A 73 1.81 -15.39 -0.16
C LEU A 73 3.23 -15.75 0.26
N PHE A 74 3.88 -14.84 0.96
CA PHE A 74 5.16 -15.05 1.61
C PHE A 74 4.99 -14.69 3.09
N LEU A 75 5.04 -15.70 3.95
CA LEU A 75 5.01 -15.50 5.39
C LEU A 75 6.44 -15.28 5.88
N ASN A 76 6.67 -14.19 6.58
CA ASN A 76 7.88 -13.96 7.31
C ASN A 76 7.81 -14.77 8.60
N GLN A 77 8.79 -15.65 8.79
CA GLN A 77 8.90 -16.52 9.98
C GLN A 77 10.11 -16.08 10.82
N GLY A 78 10.57 -14.85 10.59
CA GLY A 78 11.77 -14.28 11.13
C GLY A 78 11.47 -13.34 12.29
N SER A 79 11.84 -12.08 12.10
CA SER A 79 11.52 -10.99 13.01
C SER A 79 11.53 -9.68 12.21
N PRO A 80 11.00 -8.57 12.77
CA PRO A 80 10.97 -7.28 12.07
C PRO A 80 12.35 -6.74 11.65
N ILE A 81 13.43 -7.23 12.26
CA ILE A 81 14.81 -6.81 11.97
C ILE A 81 15.63 -7.88 11.22
N GLN A 82 15.10 -9.10 11.08
CA GLN A 82 15.77 -10.20 10.42
C GLN A 82 14.71 -11.11 9.78
N ALA A 83 14.25 -10.70 8.60
CA ALA A 83 13.20 -11.39 7.88
C ALA A 83 13.65 -12.77 7.35
N GLN A 84 12.74 -13.74 7.39
CA GLN A 84 12.91 -15.08 6.83
C GLN A 84 11.62 -15.53 6.17
N PHE A 85 11.52 -15.30 4.85
CA PHE A 85 10.28 -15.58 4.15
C PHE A 85 10.16 -17.06 3.75
N THR A 86 8.95 -17.57 3.86
CA THR A 86 8.55 -18.90 3.39
C THR A 86 7.34 -18.75 2.48
N TRP A 87 7.22 -19.61 1.47
CA TRP A 87 6.02 -19.62 0.64
C TRP A 87 4.82 -20.06 1.46
N GLY A 88 3.82 -19.20 1.57
CA GLY A 88 2.53 -19.53 2.17
C GLY A 88 1.62 -20.25 1.18
N ASP A 89 0.71 -21.05 1.70
CA ASP A 89 -0.39 -21.60 0.92
C ASP A 89 -1.48 -20.53 0.76
N ILE A 90 -1.75 -20.10 -0.47
CA ILE A 90 -2.78 -19.08 -0.73
C ILE A 90 -4.18 -19.55 -0.34
N GLY A 91 -4.41 -20.87 -0.27
CA GLY A 91 -5.64 -21.44 0.27
C GLY A 91 -5.89 -21.07 1.74
N LEU A 92 -4.86 -20.68 2.50
CA LEU A 92 -4.99 -20.18 3.87
C LEU A 92 -5.80 -18.88 3.94
N LEU A 93 -5.77 -18.08 2.87
CA LEU A 93 -6.53 -16.83 2.79
C LEU A 93 -8.00 -17.07 2.37
N GLY A 94 -8.39 -18.29 1.98
CA GLY A 94 -9.74 -18.58 1.49
C GLY A 94 -10.13 -17.79 0.23
N LEU A 95 -9.14 -17.32 -0.55
CA LEU A 95 -9.34 -16.46 -1.72
C LEU A 95 -9.66 -17.28 -2.97
N ASP A 96 -10.79 -18.00 -2.95
CA ASP A 96 -11.13 -19.00 -3.96
C ASP A 96 -11.45 -18.42 -5.36
N THR A 97 -11.48 -17.09 -5.51
CA THR A 97 -11.94 -16.44 -6.75
C THR A 97 -11.17 -15.17 -7.12
N VAL A 98 -9.86 -15.26 -7.37
CA VAL A 98 -9.11 -14.15 -7.98
C VAL A 98 -9.06 -14.26 -9.52
N ARG A 99 -9.18 -13.12 -10.20
CA ARG A 99 -9.08 -13.00 -11.67
C ARG A 99 -7.80 -12.27 -12.08
N SER A 100 -7.71 -11.81 -13.33
CA SER A 100 -6.54 -11.09 -13.84
C SER A 100 -6.40 -9.74 -13.18
N TRP A 101 -5.18 -9.21 -13.15
CA TRP A 101 -4.86 -7.92 -12.53
C TRP A 101 -5.19 -7.90 -11.05
N VAL A 102 -4.65 -8.89 -10.33
CA VAL A 102 -4.80 -8.98 -8.87
C VAL A 102 -3.97 -7.88 -8.24
N ASN A 103 -4.63 -6.95 -7.57
CA ASN A 103 -4.01 -5.85 -6.87
C ASN A 103 -4.48 -5.88 -5.40
N PRO A 104 -3.63 -6.39 -4.49
CA PRO A 104 -3.88 -6.35 -3.07
C PRO A 104 -3.54 -4.95 -2.51
N GLU A 105 -4.38 -4.47 -1.61
CA GLU A 105 -4.21 -3.23 -0.84
C GLU A 105 -4.64 -3.51 0.61
N TRP A 106 -3.90 -2.98 1.58
CA TRP A 106 -4.15 -3.19 3.01
C TRP A 106 -4.77 -1.94 3.63
N CYS A 107 -5.84 -2.10 4.39
CA CYS A 107 -6.46 -1.00 5.15
C CYS A 107 -7.35 -1.51 6.29
N ASP A 108 -7.34 -0.84 7.44
CA ASP A 108 -8.31 -1.08 8.52
C ASP A 108 -9.65 -0.43 8.17
N LEU A 109 -10.43 -1.09 7.29
CA LEU A 109 -11.64 -0.47 6.73
C LEU A 109 -12.80 -0.48 7.74
N ASP A 110 -12.84 -1.47 8.65
CA ASP A 110 -13.93 -1.57 9.63
C ASP A 110 -13.63 -0.99 11.02
N GLY A 111 -12.40 -0.51 11.22
CA GLY A 111 -11.97 0.30 12.35
C GLY A 111 -11.78 -0.52 13.62
N ASP A 112 -11.47 -1.81 13.50
CA ASP A 112 -11.24 -2.70 14.65
C ASP A 112 -9.75 -2.78 15.05
N GLY A 113 -8.87 -2.19 14.25
CA GLY A 113 -7.46 -1.98 14.54
C GLY A 113 -6.52 -3.00 13.92
N ASP A 114 -7.00 -3.92 13.08
CA ASP A 114 -6.17 -4.73 12.20
C ASP A 114 -6.36 -4.34 10.71
N GLU A 115 -5.38 -4.70 9.87
CA GLU A 115 -5.45 -4.39 8.44
C GLU A 115 -6.26 -5.45 7.69
N ASP A 116 -7.33 -5.03 7.04
CA ASP A 116 -8.11 -5.84 6.10
C ASP A 116 -7.46 -5.86 4.72
N LEU A 117 -7.80 -6.90 3.94
CA LEU A 117 -7.36 -7.03 2.55
C LEU A 117 -8.46 -6.51 1.60
N LEU A 118 -8.17 -5.40 0.93
CA LEU A 118 -8.92 -4.97 -0.25
C LEU A 118 -8.27 -5.56 -1.50
N LEU A 119 -9.03 -6.32 -2.26
CA LEU A 119 -8.53 -7.03 -3.44
C LEU A 119 -9.28 -6.58 -4.69
N ALA A 120 -8.60 -5.84 -5.56
CA ALA A 120 -9.10 -5.61 -6.91
C ALA A 120 -8.69 -6.75 -7.84
N ASP A 121 -9.63 -7.22 -8.65
CA ASP A 121 -9.36 -8.05 -9.81
C ASP A 121 -10.23 -7.61 -11.00
N GLU A 122 -9.75 -7.78 -12.23
CA GLU A 122 -10.50 -7.44 -13.42
C GLU A 122 -11.40 -8.60 -13.90
N PRO A 123 -12.64 -8.32 -14.34
CA PRO A 123 -13.31 -7.00 -14.44
C PRO A 123 -14.22 -6.70 -13.22
N SER A 124 -13.95 -7.32 -12.07
CA SER A 124 -14.86 -7.27 -10.92
C SER A 124 -14.75 -5.94 -10.18
N LEU A 125 -15.71 -5.71 -9.29
CA LEU A 125 -15.54 -4.69 -8.24
C LEU A 125 -14.50 -5.18 -7.22
N PRO A 126 -13.88 -4.28 -6.46
CA PRO A 126 -13.03 -4.66 -5.35
C PRO A 126 -13.78 -5.54 -4.34
N LYS A 127 -13.09 -6.51 -3.76
CA LYS A 127 -13.59 -7.37 -2.70
C LYS A 127 -12.87 -7.04 -1.41
N LEU A 128 -13.62 -6.89 -0.32
CA LEU A 128 -13.09 -6.75 1.02
C LEU A 128 -13.04 -8.12 1.69
N TYR A 129 -11.87 -8.45 2.20
CA TYR A 129 -11.66 -9.59 3.08
C TYR A 129 -11.28 -9.07 4.45
N ARG A 130 -12.15 -9.32 5.43
CA ARG A 130 -11.86 -8.97 6.82
C ARG A 130 -10.76 -9.85 7.37
N ASN A 131 -9.79 -9.24 8.04
CA ASN A 131 -8.79 -9.94 8.82
C ASN A 131 -9.40 -10.45 10.13
N GLU A 132 -9.35 -11.77 10.34
CA GLU A 132 -9.77 -12.42 11.59
C GLU A 132 -8.62 -13.27 12.12
N SER A 133 -7.40 -12.89 11.74
CA SER A 133 -6.19 -13.63 12.07
C SER A 133 -5.90 -13.53 13.55
N THR A 134 -5.22 -14.55 14.05
CA THR A 134 -4.70 -14.57 15.42
C THR A 134 -3.25 -15.00 15.35
N PRO A 135 -2.40 -14.67 16.34
CA PRO A 135 -0.98 -15.00 16.31
C PRO A 135 -0.68 -16.43 15.86
N GLY A 136 -0.08 -16.58 14.68
CA GLY A 136 0.29 -17.86 14.06
C GLY A 136 -0.85 -18.62 13.36
N GLN A 137 -2.01 -17.99 13.16
CA GLN A 137 -3.14 -18.50 12.39
C GLN A 137 -3.74 -17.39 11.53
N VAL A 138 -3.36 -17.38 10.26
CA VAL A 138 -3.95 -16.54 9.22
C VAL A 138 -5.41 -16.93 8.97
N SER A 139 -6.31 -15.96 8.95
CA SER A 139 -7.73 -16.17 8.64
C SER A 139 -8.34 -14.91 8.03
N PHE A 140 -8.73 -14.98 6.77
CA PHE A 140 -9.45 -13.91 6.08
C PHE A 140 -10.85 -14.39 5.68
N ILE A 141 -11.86 -13.55 5.90
CA ILE A 141 -13.26 -13.85 5.52
C ILE A 141 -13.75 -12.83 4.50
N LEU A 142 -14.44 -13.29 3.45
CA LEU A 142 -15.08 -12.37 2.50
C LEU A 142 -16.15 -11.57 3.22
N ALA A 143 -15.91 -10.26 3.38
CA ALA A 143 -16.82 -9.33 4.06
C ALA A 143 -17.77 -8.66 3.06
N ASP A 144 -17.28 -8.26 1.89
CA ASP A 144 -18.10 -7.69 0.80
C ASP A 144 -17.45 -7.93 -0.57
N ASP A 145 -18.24 -8.37 -1.56
CA ASP A 145 -17.83 -8.53 -2.96
C ASP A 145 -18.58 -7.60 -3.93
N SER A 146 -19.29 -6.61 -3.36
CA SER A 146 -20.19 -5.69 -4.03
C SER A 146 -19.86 -4.21 -3.78
N LEU A 147 -18.66 -3.94 -3.24
CA LEU A 147 -18.17 -2.58 -2.99
C LEU A 147 -18.33 -1.71 -4.23
N THR A 148 -19.02 -0.59 -4.07
CA THR A 148 -19.02 0.44 -5.12
C THR A 148 -17.61 0.96 -5.25
N GLY A 149 -17.00 0.73 -6.40
CA GLY A 149 -15.59 0.99 -6.56
C GLY A 149 -15.15 1.04 -8.01
N PRO A 150 -13.86 1.26 -8.23
CA PRO A 150 -13.29 1.33 -9.55
C PRO A 150 -13.36 -0.03 -10.24
N THR A 151 -13.54 0.02 -11.56
CA THR A 151 -13.37 -1.14 -12.45
C THR A 151 -12.20 -0.84 -13.37
N TRP A 152 -11.54 -1.87 -13.89
CA TRP A 152 -10.36 -1.74 -14.77
C TRP A 152 -9.19 -1.02 -14.08
N VAL A 153 -8.85 -1.55 -12.92
CA VAL A 153 -7.90 -0.96 -11.97
C VAL A 153 -6.48 -1.32 -12.37
N ALA A 154 -5.60 -0.32 -12.49
CA ALA A 154 -4.16 -0.54 -12.57
C ALA A 154 -3.53 -0.69 -11.18
N THR A 155 -4.03 0.06 -10.19
CA THR A 155 -3.73 -0.11 -8.77
C THR A 155 -4.81 0.54 -7.91
N LEU A 156 -5.04 0.02 -6.71
CA LEU A 156 -5.77 0.67 -5.64
C LEU A 156 -4.82 1.50 -4.78
N ALA A 157 -5.40 2.43 -4.03
CA ALA A 157 -4.79 3.09 -2.90
C ALA A 157 -5.90 3.50 -1.92
N THR A 158 -5.67 3.35 -0.63
CA THR A 158 -6.60 3.78 0.42
C THR A 158 -5.97 4.86 1.29
N VAL A 159 -6.78 5.85 1.69
CA VAL A 159 -6.34 6.95 2.56
C VAL A 159 -7.57 7.65 3.14
N ASP A 160 -7.51 8.07 4.41
CA ASP A 160 -8.46 9.03 4.98
C ASP A 160 -8.10 10.45 4.47
N ILE A 161 -8.52 10.79 3.24
CA ILE A 161 -8.07 12.04 2.58
C ILE A 161 -8.75 13.28 3.16
N ASP A 162 -9.94 13.14 3.77
CA ASP A 162 -10.67 14.26 4.35
C ASP A 162 -10.64 14.33 5.89
N ALA A 163 -9.92 13.40 6.53
CA ALA A 163 -9.70 13.28 7.97
C ALA A 163 -11.02 13.22 8.75
N ASP A 164 -11.96 12.42 8.26
CA ASP A 164 -13.22 12.14 8.94
C ASP A 164 -13.19 10.82 9.74
N GLY A 165 -12.08 10.09 9.65
CA GLY A 165 -11.81 8.87 10.40
C GLY A 165 -12.29 7.59 9.69
N ASP A 166 -12.59 7.66 8.40
CA ASP A 166 -12.77 6.49 7.56
C ASP A 166 -11.87 6.51 6.32
N PHE A 167 -11.61 5.33 5.73
CA PHE A 167 -10.76 5.22 4.56
C PHE A 167 -11.54 5.47 3.28
N ASP A 168 -11.00 6.34 2.44
CA ASP A 168 -11.45 6.53 1.07
C ASP A 168 -10.69 5.66 0.08
N LEU A 169 -11.30 5.43 -1.09
CA LEU A 169 -10.75 4.58 -2.13
C LEU A 169 -10.32 5.37 -3.37
N PHE A 170 -9.06 5.22 -3.73
CA PHE A 170 -8.49 5.70 -4.98
C PHE A 170 -8.13 4.52 -5.89
N SER A 171 -8.15 4.78 -7.19
CA SER A 171 -7.51 3.89 -8.15
C SER A 171 -6.84 4.65 -9.26
N GLY A 172 -5.70 4.13 -9.69
CA GLY A 172 -5.19 4.42 -11.01
C GLY A 172 -5.75 3.48 -12.06
N ASN A 173 -5.70 3.89 -13.33
CA ASN A 173 -6.11 3.05 -14.45
C ASN A 173 -5.06 2.99 -15.56
N GLN A 174 -5.30 2.08 -16.52
CA GLN A 174 -4.40 1.84 -17.66
C GLN A 174 -4.24 3.07 -18.57
N TYR A 175 -5.19 4.02 -18.51
CA TYR A 175 -5.19 5.27 -19.28
C TYR A 175 -4.59 6.46 -18.51
N GLY A 176 -3.92 6.20 -17.39
CA GLY A 176 -3.22 7.23 -16.61
C GLY A 176 -4.13 8.15 -15.81
N ARG A 177 -5.42 7.83 -15.69
CA ARG A 177 -6.41 8.61 -14.93
C ARG A 177 -6.55 8.06 -13.52
N LEU A 178 -6.86 8.95 -12.59
CA LEU A 178 -7.28 8.59 -11.25
C LEU A 178 -8.81 8.58 -11.13
N HIS A 179 -9.33 7.61 -10.39
CA HIS A 179 -10.70 7.63 -9.87
C HIS A 179 -10.64 7.73 -8.35
N PHE A 180 -11.60 8.46 -7.79
CA PHE A 180 -11.75 8.67 -6.37
C PHE A 180 -13.18 8.29 -5.98
N PHE A 181 -13.30 7.50 -4.92
CA PHE A 181 -14.54 7.06 -4.31
C PHE A 181 -14.47 7.44 -2.85
N GLN A 182 -15.24 8.46 -2.47
CA GLN A 182 -15.33 8.88 -1.09
C GLN A 182 -16.26 7.92 -0.33
N ASN A 183 -15.85 7.48 0.84
CA ASN A 183 -16.67 6.81 1.80
C ASN A 183 -17.49 7.87 2.57
N PHE A 184 -18.81 7.81 2.45
CA PHE A 184 -19.73 8.68 3.19
C PHE A 184 -20.33 7.97 4.41
N GLY A 185 -19.74 6.82 4.75
CA GLY A 185 -20.25 5.90 5.75
C GLY A 185 -19.61 6.13 7.11
N THR A 186 -19.30 5.01 7.74
CA THR A 186 -18.43 4.90 8.91
C THR A 186 -17.58 3.65 8.71
N PRO A 187 -16.51 3.40 9.49
CA PRO A 187 -15.74 2.16 9.36
C PRO A 187 -16.65 0.91 9.47
N GLN A 188 -17.60 0.89 10.41
CA GLN A 188 -18.53 -0.25 10.57
C GLN A 188 -19.60 -0.38 9.46
N GLN A 189 -19.79 0.65 8.64
CA GLN A 189 -20.78 0.67 7.57
C GLN A 189 -20.35 1.64 6.45
N TYR A 190 -19.36 1.23 5.66
CA TYR A 190 -18.86 2.00 4.54
C TYR A 190 -19.93 2.25 3.46
N THR A 191 -19.85 3.40 2.80
CA THR A 191 -20.73 3.79 1.69
C THR A 191 -19.94 4.59 0.66
N PHE A 192 -19.30 3.87 -0.27
CA PHE A 192 -18.50 4.49 -1.32
C PHE A 192 -19.34 5.12 -2.42
N GLN A 193 -18.99 6.34 -2.82
CA GLN A 193 -19.55 7.03 -3.97
C GLN A 193 -18.44 7.68 -4.80
N GLN A 194 -18.49 7.49 -6.12
CA GLN A 194 -17.51 8.09 -7.02
C GLN A 194 -17.61 9.63 -7.02
N VAL A 195 -16.47 10.29 -6.87
CA VAL A 195 -16.31 11.74 -6.94
C VAL A 195 -15.44 12.08 -8.16
N THR A 196 -16.00 12.85 -9.10
CA THR A 196 -15.45 12.98 -10.46
C THR A 196 -14.80 14.32 -10.80
N ASN A 197 -14.72 15.25 -9.84
CA ASN A 197 -14.31 16.62 -10.17
C ASN A 197 -12.81 16.85 -10.03
N TYR A 198 -12.24 16.57 -8.87
CA TYR A 198 -10.88 16.99 -8.53
C TYR A 198 -9.82 16.06 -9.13
N PHE A 199 -9.84 14.78 -8.76
CA PHE A 199 -8.78 13.84 -9.17
C PHE A 199 -8.95 13.31 -10.61
N ALA A 200 -10.17 13.29 -11.16
CA ALA A 200 -10.41 12.79 -12.52
C ALA A 200 -9.73 13.63 -13.63
N ALA A 201 -9.33 14.87 -13.31
CA ALA A 201 -8.58 15.72 -14.20
C ALA A 201 -7.10 15.32 -14.33
N ILE A 202 -6.56 14.57 -13.36
CA ILE A 202 -5.18 14.08 -13.38
C ILE A 202 -5.03 13.04 -14.50
N ASP A 203 -4.02 13.25 -15.34
CA ASP A 203 -3.64 12.35 -16.43
C ASP A 203 -2.12 12.29 -16.49
N VAL A 204 -1.58 11.14 -16.07
CA VAL A 204 -0.13 10.87 -16.07
C VAL A 204 0.30 9.96 -17.23
N GLY A 205 -0.58 9.77 -18.23
CA GLY A 205 -0.31 8.97 -19.41
C GLY A 205 -0.87 7.56 -19.34
N SER A 206 -0.12 6.59 -18.81
CA SER A 206 -0.55 5.17 -18.84
C SER A 206 -0.15 4.45 -17.56
N PHE A 207 -1.06 3.62 -17.04
CA PHE A 207 -0.91 2.89 -15.77
C PHE A 207 -0.54 3.82 -14.63
N SER A 208 -1.45 4.74 -14.27
CA SER A 208 -1.24 5.61 -13.12
C SER A 208 -1.17 4.77 -11.84
N GLU A 209 -0.23 5.10 -10.96
CA GLU A 209 -0.04 4.43 -9.67
C GLU A 209 -0.01 5.47 -8.54
N PRO A 210 -1.18 5.85 -7.96
CA PRO A 210 -1.24 6.80 -6.86
C PRO A 210 -0.70 6.22 -5.55
N VAL A 211 -0.01 7.04 -4.77
CA VAL A 211 0.41 6.79 -3.38
C VAL A 211 0.29 8.10 -2.61
N PHE A 212 -0.21 8.02 -1.38
CA PHE A 212 -0.39 9.17 -0.49
C PHE A 212 0.58 9.13 0.68
N CYS A 213 1.12 10.29 1.07
CA CYS A 213 1.92 10.45 2.29
C CYS A 213 1.97 11.91 2.72
N ASP A 214 2.08 12.18 4.02
CA ASP A 214 2.40 13.52 4.52
C ASP A 214 3.92 13.74 4.43
N ILE A 215 4.39 14.26 3.28
CA ILE A 215 5.83 14.37 2.98
C ILE A 215 6.47 15.63 3.58
N ASP A 216 5.70 16.67 3.87
CA ASP A 216 6.19 17.94 4.42
C ASP A 216 5.78 18.19 5.88
N SER A 217 5.10 17.22 6.50
CA SER A 217 4.73 17.18 7.92
C SER A 217 3.78 18.29 8.33
N ASP A 218 2.87 18.70 7.44
CA ASP A 218 1.86 19.72 7.70
C ASP A 218 0.52 19.14 8.19
N GLY A 219 0.42 17.81 8.23
CA GLY A 219 -0.72 17.08 8.74
C GLY A 219 -1.81 16.80 7.71
N ASP A 220 -1.54 17.01 6.42
CA ASP A 220 -2.37 16.52 5.34
C ASP A 220 -1.61 15.59 4.36
N PHE A 221 -2.36 14.81 3.59
CA PHE A 221 -1.77 13.84 2.67
C PHE A 221 -1.47 14.47 1.31
N ASP A 222 -0.21 14.38 0.90
CA ASP A 222 0.25 14.67 -0.44
C ASP A 222 0.09 13.47 -1.37
N LEU A 223 0.09 13.71 -2.68
CA LEU A 223 -0.11 12.68 -3.70
C LEU A 223 1.09 12.55 -4.63
N PHE A 224 1.65 11.35 -4.69
CA PHE A 224 2.58 10.93 -5.73
C PHE A 224 1.86 9.99 -6.69
N VAL A 225 2.10 10.18 -8.00
CA VAL A 225 1.55 9.29 -9.02
C VAL A 225 2.68 8.78 -9.89
N GLY A 226 2.92 7.48 -9.90
CA GLY A 226 3.80 6.80 -10.84
C GLY A 226 3.11 6.53 -12.17
N ASN A 227 3.89 6.16 -13.21
CA ASN A 227 3.33 5.63 -14.44
C ASN A 227 4.21 4.58 -15.13
N TYR A 228 3.68 3.94 -16.16
CA TYR A 228 4.40 2.93 -16.97
C TYR A 228 5.72 3.42 -17.60
N SER A 229 5.88 4.73 -17.86
CA SER A 229 7.13 5.26 -18.40
C SER A 229 8.19 5.56 -17.35
N GLY A 230 7.94 5.19 -16.09
CA GLY A 230 8.86 5.40 -14.96
C GLY A 230 8.93 6.85 -14.51
N ARG A 231 7.93 7.66 -14.86
CA ARG A 231 7.83 9.04 -14.40
C ARG A 231 7.04 9.08 -13.10
N ILE A 232 7.36 10.08 -12.29
CA ILE A 232 6.68 10.37 -11.03
C ILE A 232 6.18 11.81 -11.10
N TRP A 233 4.91 12.00 -10.77
CA TRP A 233 4.27 13.30 -10.60
C TRP A 233 4.02 13.51 -9.11
N TYR A 234 4.38 14.69 -8.62
CA TYR A 234 4.12 15.08 -7.24
C TYR A 234 3.08 16.19 -7.23
N TYR A 235 1.98 15.96 -6.52
CA TYR A 235 0.94 16.92 -6.25
C TYR A 235 0.96 17.24 -4.76
N ARG A 236 1.34 18.46 -4.41
CA ARG A 236 1.25 18.93 -3.03
C ARG A 236 -0.17 19.35 -2.72
N ASN A 237 -0.72 18.91 -1.61
CA ASN A 237 -1.94 19.40 -1.04
C ASN A 237 -1.63 20.72 -0.32
N ASP A 238 -2.00 21.86 -0.92
CA ASP A 238 -1.86 23.18 -0.31
C ASP A 238 -3.07 23.53 0.60
N GLY A 239 -3.91 22.54 0.91
CA GLY A 239 -5.21 22.68 1.52
C GLY A 239 -5.19 22.49 3.04
N THR A 240 -6.22 21.79 3.50
CA THR A 240 -6.29 21.17 4.83
C THR A 240 -6.85 19.76 4.63
N PRO A 241 -6.77 18.84 5.59
CA PRO A 241 -7.39 17.52 5.43
C PRO A 241 -8.86 17.61 5.00
N GLN A 242 -9.70 18.40 5.68
CA GLN A 242 -11.13 18.53 5.35
C GLN A 242 -11.43 19.31 4.05
N GLN A 243 -10.42 19.93 3.44
CA GLN A 243 -10.54 20.75 2.24
C GLN A 243 -9.24 20.64 1.42
N TYR A 244 -8.97 19.44 0.92
CA TYR A 244 -7.78 19.16 0.14
C TYR A 244 -7.73 20.00 -1.16
N SER A 245 -6.53 20.44 -1.54
CA SER A 245 -6.28 21.31 -2.69
C SER A 245 -4.93 20.99 -3.34
N PHE A 246 -4.94 20.09 -4.32
CA PHE A 246 -3.73 19.59 -4.95
C PHE A 246 -3.17 20.51 -6.05
N THR A 247 -1.88 20.84 -5.94
CA THR A 247 -1.09 21.58 -6.93
C THR A 247 0.04 20.71 -7.45
N LEU A 248 0.14 20.54 -8.77
CA LEU A 248 1.28 19.86 -9.40
C LEU A 248 2.58 20.65 -9.12
N VAL A 249 3.55 19.98 -8.53
CA VAL A 249 4.89 20.52 -8.29
C VAL A 249 5.79 20.17 -9.47
N SER A 250 6.38 21.20 -10.09
CA SER A 250 7.21 21.09 -11.32
C SER A 250 8.60 21.66 -11.14
#